data_AF-A0A353Z764-F1
#
_entry.id   AF-A0A353Z764-F1
#
_cell.length_a   1.000
_cell.length_b   1.000
_cell.length_c   1.000
_cell.angle_alpha   90.00
_cell.angle_beta   90.00
_cell.angle_gamma   90.00
#
_symmetry.space_group_name_H-M   'P 1'
#
loop_
_entity.id
_entity.type
_entity.pdbx_description
1 polymer ?
#
loop_
_entity_poly.entity_id
_entity_poly.type
_entity_poly.pdbx_seq_one_letter_code
_entity_poly.pdbx_strand_id
1 'polypeptide(L)'
;MIMSDQAVETSPSTPALRRHDLDALRGWAMLLGIVLHVSLSFFPTSWWVQDPQQNQLFGLLFLAIHGFRMPLFFLLSGYFTMLIYRRKGLPALIRQRALRILLPCLVGMFTIIPALHAVGAWAAARAPRPSSAELPPLFAAIRKGDVSGVQAQLSTGADVTQPDPVFQIRPLHWAALVGNTDIVNGLADAGAPLDQGDGRGNVPVNAAAFAGHAEVVQLLLSRGANPNAVNQDGRLPMDVLDVPFATTSGILEFLGLPRPEEERLSEGRRRVRAVLEPVTNRGSEVRADTREKGWLDRLARDYTREIRSKRFEITWRGQPFHLVTTGVFDHLWFLWFLTWMVAGFAIAVSVSMIGVSPGSVEGGDQATGNRLLLAAMAATTLPQILMGVDGPVLGPDTATGWLLPPHLLVYYGLFFTVGCWMQGAESTMQSWTRPWKWWLTAALVIVFPAALMTLGSRPWSVVLQPLYAWLMSLGCLGLFARFQSRPSPRMRYLSDSSYWLYVVHLPVVVGLQSLATDWGGGAVIKFGLILLIAIPLMLASYHWLVRPTALGWLLNGRIERRPGQVRSL
;
A
#
# COMPACT_ATOMS: atom_id res chain seq x y z
N MET A 1 50.64 -19.45 -51.09
CA MET A 1 49.58 -20.10 -50.29
C MET A 1 49.77 -19.63 -48.86
N ILE A 2 48.66 -19.28 -48.21
CA ILE A 2 48.48 -18.75 -46.85
C ILE A 2 48.60 -17.22 -46.72
N MET A 3 47.48 -16.68 -46.27
CA MET A 3 46.97 -15.32 -46.33
C MET A 3 47.27 -14.54 -45.06
N SER A 4 47.24 -13.22 -45.21
CA SER A 4 47.39 -12.16 -44.22
C SER A 4 46.45 -12.28 -43.01
N ASP A 5 47.03 -12.17 -41.81
CA ASP A 5 46.34 -11.79 -40.58
C ASP A 5 45.83 -10.35 -40.69
N GLN A 6 44.52 -10.20 -40.94
CA GLN A 6 43.83 -8.96 -40.62
C GLN A 6 43.39 -9.02 -39.16
N ALA A 7 44.06 -8.20 -38.35
CA ALA A 7 43.58 -7.81 -37.04
C ALA A 7 42.15 -7.28 -37.18
N VAL A 8 41.20 -7.99 -36.57
CA VAL A 8 39.84 -7.51 -36.37
C VAL A 8 39.92 -6.33 -35.39
N GLU A 9 40.03 -5.12 -35.93
CA GLU A 9 39.77 -3.88 -35.20
C GLU A 9 38.32 -3.94 -34.68
N THR A 10 38.17 -4.35 -33.42
CA THR A 10 36.94 -4.16 -32.67
C THR A 10 36.71 -2.66 -32.56
N SER A 11 35.77 -2.15 -33.35
CA SER A 11 35.33 -0.75 -33.27
C SER A 11 35.04 -0.37 -31.81
N PRO A 12 35.44 0.83 -31.35
CA PRO A 12 35.15 1.26 -29.99
C PRO A 12 33.63 1.33 -29.84
N SER A 13 33.07 0.42 -29.06
CA SER A 13 31.65 0.41 -28.71
C SER A 13 31.26 1.82 -28.26
N THR A 14 30.43 2.50 -29.04
CA THR A 14 29.88 3.80 -28.66
C THR A 14 29.29 3.64 -27.26
N PRO A 15 29.69 4.45 -26.26
CA PRO A 15 29.18 4.31 -24.90
C PRO A 15 27.67 4.58 -24.96
N ALA A 16 26.86 3.51 -24.86
CA ALA A 16 25.42 3.60 -24.95
C ALA A 16 24.91 4.67 -23.98
N LEU A 17 24.35 5.75 -24.54
CA LEU A 17 23.99 6.99 -23.85
C LEU A 17 23.22 6.68 -22.55
N ARG A 18 23.61 7.35 -21.47
CA ARG A 18 22.87 7.30 -20.20
C ARG A 18 21.45 7.82 -20.43
N ARG A 19 20.45 7.04 -19.98
CA ARG A 19 19.02 7.40 -20.09
C ARG A 19 18.59 8.36 -19.00
N HIS A 20 18.76 9.64 -19.27
CA HIS A 20 18.41 10.74 -18.36
C HIS A 20 16.92 10.82 -18.06
N ASP A 21 16.09 10.47 -19.04
CA ASP A 21 14.64 10.39 -18.95
C ASP A 21 14.18 9.34 -17.93
N LEU A 22 14.74 8.12 -18.00
CA LEU A 22 14.38 7.03 -17.07
C LEU A 22 14.94 7.26 -15.67
N ASP A 23 16.14 7.83 -15.55
CA ASP A 23 16.69 8.27 -14.27
C ASP A 23 15.78 9.32 -13.61
N ALA A 24 15.31 10.29 -14.38
CA ALA A 24 14.40 11.34 -13.93
C ALA A 24 13.04 10.76 -13.49
N LEU A 25 12.48 9.86 -14.29
CA LEU A 25 11.20 9.23 -14.00
C LEU A 25 11.25 8.39 -12.71
N ARG A 26 12.34 7.65 -12.49
CA ARG A 26 12.57 6.93 -11.23
C ARG A 26 12.58 7.89 -10.03
N GLY A 27 13.31 9.01 -10.15
CA GLY A 27 13.39 10.03 -9.10
C GLY A 27 12.07 10.75 -8.83
N TRP A 28 11.20 10.86 -9.84
CA TRP A 28 9.85 11.41 -9.71
C TRP A 28 8.86 10.42 -9.09
N ALA A 29 8.92 9.14 -9.48
CA ALA A 29 8.06 8.08 -8.93
C ALA A 29 8.28 7.87 -7.41
N MET A 30 9.55 7.83 -6.97
CA MET A 30 10.08 8.92 -6.16
C MET A 30 9.19 9.69 -5.19
N LEU A 31 9.21 10.98 -5.47
CA LEU A 31 8.46 12.04 -4.84
C LEU A 31 6.96 11.76 -4.77
N LEU A 32 6.38 11.09 -5.77
CA LEU A 32 4.99 10.66 -5.71
C LEU A 32 4.71 9.74 -4.51
N GLY A 33 5.65 8.88 -4.13
CA GLY A 33 5.54 8.08 -2.91
C GLY A 33 5.49 8.95 -1.66
N ILE A 34 6.31 10.00 -1.56
CA ILE A 34 6.29 10.93 -0.43
C ILE A 34 4.95 11.69 -0.41
N VAL A 35 4.52 12.21 -1.56
CA VAL A 35 3.22 12.88 -1.74
C VAL A 35 2.07 11.99 -1.27
N LEU A 36 2.07 10.72 -1.67
CA LEU A 36 1.09 9.73 -1.24
C LEU A 36 1.09 9.59 0.29
N HIS A 37 2.24 9.36 0.93
CA HIS A 37 2.26 9.14 2.38
C HIS A 37 1.92 10.39 3.20
N VAL A 38 2.26 11.59 2.70
CA VAL A 38 1.81 12.84 3.34
C VAL A 38 0.29 12.96 3.27
N SER A 39 -0.34 12.53 2.17
CA SER A 39 -1.80 12.59 2.00
C SER A 39 -2.58 11.71 2.97
N LEU A 40 -1.99 10.61 3.47
CA LEU A 40 -2.65 9.62 4.34
C LEU A 40 -3.15 10.17 5.67
N SER A 41 -2.61 11.30 6.14
CA SER A 41 -3.08 11.96 7.37
C SER A 41 -4.29 12.87 7.14
N PHE A 42 -4.71 13.10 5.89
CA PHE A 42 -5.73 14.12 5.55
C PHE A 42 -6.98 13.53 4.88
N PHE A 43 -7.14 12.21 4.85
CA PHE A 43 -8.42 11.57 4.55
C PHE A 43 -8.61 10.36 5.49
N PRO A 44 -9.86 9.93 5.76
CA PRO A 44 -10.10 8.83 6.69
C PRO A 44 -9.48 7.52 6.21
N THR A 45 -8.40 7.09 6.86
CA THR A 45 -7.68 5.85 6.56
C THR A 45 -6.91 5.37 7.79
N SER A 46 -6.49 4.10 7.77
CA SER A 46 -5.60 3.56 8.80
C SER A 46 -4.18 4.09 8.55
N TRP A 47 -3.76 5.04 9.39
CA TRP A 47 -2.43 5.66 9.35
C TRP A 47 -2.00 6.06 10.76
N TRP A 48 -0.69 6.23 10.97
CA TRP A 48 -0.13 6.57 12.29
C TRP A 48 -0.62 7.91 12.84
N VAL A 49 -0.95 8.85 11.97
CA VAL A 49 -1.43 10.20 12.35
C VAL A 49 -2.64 10.52 11.50
N GLN A 50 -3.70 11.03 12.13
CA GLN A 50 -4.87 11.57 11.46
C GLN A 50 -5.05 13.03 11.86
N ASP A 51 -5.06 13.93 10.87
CA ASP A 51 -5.25 15.36 11.10
C ASP A 51 -6.74 15.63 11.34
N PRO A 52 -7.14 16.50 12.28
CA PRO A 52 -8.55 16.84 12.45
C PRO A 52 -9.18 17.47 11.19
N GLN A 53 -8.37 18.13 10.35
CA GLN A 53 -8.84 18.73 9.11
C GLN A 53 -8.71 17.75 7.95
N GLN A 54 -9.79 17.02 7.71
CA GLN A 54 -9.89 16.00 6.67
C GLN A 54 -10.39 16.60 5.34
N ASN A 55 -9.92 16.08 4.21
CA ASN A 55 -10.35 16.49 2.87
C ASN A 55 -10.34 15.29 1.89
N GLN A 56 -11.50 15.02 1.28
CA GLN A 56 -11.70 13.90 0.35
C GLN A 56 -10.81 13.94 -0.91
N LEU A 57 -10.33 15.13 -1.31
CA LEU A 57 -9.39 15.28 -2.43
C LEU A 57 -8.11 14.45 -2.20
N PHE A 58 -7.66 14.33 -0.95
CA PHE A 58 -6.48 13.52 -0.63
C PHE A 58 -6.73 12.03 -0.79
N GLY A 59 -7.96 11.55 -0.57
CA GLY A 59 -8.34 10.17 -0.89
C GLY A 59 -8.28 9.90 -2.40
N LEU A 60 -8.78 10.84 -3.23
CA LEU A 60 -8.67 10.74 -4.68
C LEU A 60 -7.20 10.80 -5.15
N LEU A 61 -6.40 11.69 -4.58
CA LEU A 61 -4.96 11.78 -4.84
C LEU A 61 -4.24 10.49 -4.48
N PHE A 62 -4.56 9.91 -3.32
CA PHE A 62 -4.04 8.62 -2.88
C PHE A 62 -4.35 7.53 -3.90
N LEU A 63 -5.62 7.36 -4.29
CA LEU A 63 -6.04 6.34 -5.25
C LEU A 63 -5.36 6.52 -6.61
N ALA A 64 -5.28 7.77 -7.10
CA ALA A 64 -4.62 8.08 -8.35
C ALA A 64 -3.13 7.68 -8.35
N ILE A 65 -2.40 7.97 -7.27
CA ILE A 65 -0.97 7.63 -7.19
C ILE A 65 -0.78 6.13 -6.91
N HIS A 66 -1.54 5.57 -5.98
CA HIS A 66 -1.44 4.17 -5.56
C HIS A 66 -1.68 3.21 -6.72
N GLY A 67 -2.63 3.52 -7.59
CA GLY A 67 -3.05 2.68 -8.72
C GLY A 67 -1.97 2.32 -9.73
N PHE A 68 -0.92 3.15 -9.90
CA PHE A 68 0.11 2.91 -10.93
C PHE A 68 1.56 3.01 -10.45
N ARG A 69 1.83 3.63 -9.29
CA ARG A 69 3.21 3.94 -8.87
C ARG A 69 4.08 2.69 -8.75
N MET A 70 3.56 1.64 -8.09
CA MET A 70 4.29 0.38 -7.92
C MET A 70 4.47 -0.40 -9.23
N PRO A 71 3.43 -0.57 -10.07
CA PRO A 71 3.60 -1.08 -11.44
C PRO A 71 4.73 -0.39 -12.23
N LEU A 72 4.74 0.96 -12.24
CA LEU A 72 5.77 1.74 -12.91
C LEU A 72 7.16 1.48 -12.32
N PHE A 73 7.27 1.38 -10.99
CA PHE A 73 8.53 1.05 -10.32
C PHE A 73 9.09 -0.30 -10.77
N PHE A 74 8.27 -1.35 -10.83
CA PHE A 74 8.70 -2.68 -11.25
C PHE A 74 9.06 -2.73 -12.74
N LEU A 75 8.32 -2.01 -13.59
CA LEU A 75 8.66 -1.85 -15.01
C LEU A 75 10.04 -1.21 -15.20
N LEU A 76 10.32 -0.09 -14.53
CA LEU A 76 11.65 0.55 -14.59
C LEU A 76 12.74 -0.36 -14.02
N SER A 77 12.43 -1.10 -12.96
CA SER A 77 13.37 -2.03 -12.34
C SER A 77 13.76 -3.18 -13.27
N GLY A 78 12.82 -3.69 -14.06
CA GLY A 78 13.08 -4.65 -15.14
C GLY A 78 14.02 -4.09 -16.19
N TYR A 79 13.72 -2.89 -16.72
CA TYR A 79 14.57 -2.22 -17.70
C TYR A 79 16.02 -2.09 -17.24
N PHE A 80 16.24 -1.56 -16.02
CA PHE A 80 17.59 -1.42 -15.49
C PHE A 80 18.26 -2.75 -15.17
N THR A 81 17.51 -3.80 -14.86
CA THR A 81 18.05 -5.14 -14.61
C THR A 81 18.60 -5.74 -15.89
N MET A 82 17.84 -5.70 -16.99
CA MET A 82 18.32 -6.12 -18.31
C MET A 82 19.51 -5.26 -18.76
N LEU A 83 19.47 -3.94 -18.55
CA LEU A 83 20.55 -3.02 -18.90
C LEU A 83 21.88 -3.41 -18.22
N ILE A 84 21.84 -3.72 -16.93
CA ILE A 84 23.04 -4.12 -16.18
C ILE A 84 23.51 -5.51 -16.64
N TYR A 85 22.59 -6.47 -16.79
CA TYR A 85 22.91 -7.81 -17.26
C TYR A 85 23.63 -7.77 -18.61
N ARG A 86 23.11 -7.05 -19.60
CA ARG A 86 23.74 -6.94 -20.93
C ARG A 86 25.08 -6.23 -20.89
N ARG A 87 25.29 -5.27 -19.98
CA ARG A 87 26.52 -4.48 -19.88
C ARG A 87 27.62 -5.17 -19.07
N LYS A 88 27.27 -5.92 -18.03
CA LYS A 88 28.23 -6.40 -17.01
C LYS A 88 28.11 -7.89 -16.71
N GLY A 89 27.15 -8.59 -17.31
CA GLY A 89 26.87 -10.00 -17.05
C GLY A 89 26.17 -10.27 -15.72
N LEU A 90 25.85 -11.56 -15.51
CA LEU A 90 25.06 -12.03 -14.37
C LEU A 90 25.76 -11.85 -13.00
N PRO A 91 27.05 -12.18 -12.83
CA PRO A 91 27.71 -12.03 -11.51
C PRO A 91 27.73 -10.58 -11.02
N ALA A 92 28.00 -9.64 -11.92
CA ALA A 92 28.00 -8.22 -11.60
C ALA A 92 26.61 -7.69 -11.28
N LEU A 93 25.57 -8.16 -11.99
CA LEU A 93 24.18 -7.86 -11.68
C LEU A 93 23.83 -8.31 -10.27
N ILE A 94 24.06 -9.59 -9.93
CA ILE A 94 23.72 -10.16 -8.62
C ILE A 94 24.41 -9.37 -7.50
N ARG A 95 25.72 -9.13 -7.62
CA ARG A 95 26.48 -8.35 -6.64
C ARG A 95 25.91 -6.93 -6.48
N GLN A 96 25.65 -6.24 -7.60
CA GLN A 96 25.13 -4.88 -7.55
C GLN A 96 23.73 -4.82 -6.93
N ARG A 97 22.86 -5.76 -7.27
CA ARG A 97 21.48 -5.82 -6.77
C ARG A 97 21.43 -6.22 -5.30
N ALA A 98 22.27 -7.17 -4.87
CA ALA A 98 22.43 -7.52 -3.46
C ALA A 98 22.84 -6.29 -2.62
N LEU A 99 23.82 -5.52 -3.07
CA LEU A 99 24.31 -4.35 -2.33
C LEU A 99 23.34 -3.15 -2.34
N ARG A 100 22.51 -3.01 -3.37
CA ARG A 100 21.61 -1.84 -3.55
C ARG A 100 20.14 -2.11 -3.25
N ILE A 101 19.75 -3.35 -3.03
CA ILE A 101 18.34 -3.73 -2.80
C ILE A 101 18.24 -4.58 -1.56
N LEU A 102 18.90 -5.74 -1.53
CA LEU A 102 18.81 -6.67 -0.41
C LEU A 102 19.44 -6.07 0.86
N LEU A 103 20.66 -5.54 0.76
CA LEU A 103 21.37 -5.01 1.92
C LEU A 103 20.60 -3.88 2.61
N PRO A 104 20.13 -2.81 1.92
CA PRO A 104 19.42 -1.76 2.61
C PRO A 104 18.00 -2.16 3.03
N CYS A 105 17.39 -3.17 2.38
CA CYS A 105 16.16 -3.80 2.88
C CYS A 105 16.39 -4.44 4.26
N LEU A 106 17.44 -5.26 4.39
CA LEU A 106 17.81 -5.92 5.65
C LEU A 106 18.23 -4.92 6.72
N VAL A 107 19.04 -3.91 6.38
CA VAL A 107 19.43 -2.85 7.32
C VAL A 107 18.20 -2.06 7.76
N GLY A 108 17.34 -1.67 6.81
CA GLY A 108 16.12 -0.92 7.09
C GLY A 108 15.16 -1.66 8.03
N MET A 109 15.15 -3.00 7.99
CA MET A 109 14.39 -3.82 8.93
C MET A 109 14.82 -3.63 10.39
N PHE A 110 16.11 -3.40 10.65
CA PHE A 110 16.65 -3.19 12.01
C PHE A 110 16.81 -1.72 12.39
N THR A 111 16.75 -0.79 11.45
CA THR A 111 16.95 0.64 11.72
C THR A 111 15.71 1.48 11.45
N ILE A 112 15.16 1.41 10.23
CA ILE A 112 14.08 2.30 9.79
C ILE A 112 12.74 1.83 10.34
N ILE A 113 12.45 0.52 10.32
CA ILE A 113 11.19 0.00 10.85
C ILE A 113 11.05 0.30 12.35
N PRO A 114 12.05 0.01 13.21
CA PRO A 114 11.99 0.43 14.62
C PRO A 114 11.87 1.94 14.80
N ALA A 115 12.57 2.74 13.99
CA ALA A 115 12.45 4.20 14.03
C ALA A 115 11.03 4.67 13.66
N LEU A 116 10.41 4.07 12.64
CA LEU A 116 9.04 4.35 12.24
C LEU A 116 8.06 3.99 13.35
N HIS A 117 8.22 2.82 13.98
CA HIS A 117 7.39 2.43 15.13
C HIS A 117 7.59 3.36 16.33
N ALA A 118 8.82 3.79 16.61
CA ALA A 118 9.11 4.74 17.68
C ALA A 118 8.47 6.11 17.42
N VAL A 119 8.58 6.64 16.19
CA VAL A 119 7.93 7.90 15.81
C VAL A 119 6.41 7.75 15.81
N GLY A 120 5.87 6.62 15.35
CA GLY A 120 4.45 6.32 15.41
C GLY A 120 3.92 6.26 16.85
N ALA A 121 4.65 5.62 17.76
CA ALA A 121 4.33 5.58 19.18
C ALA A 121 4.41 6.97 19.82
N TRP A 122 5.43 7.76 19.46
CA TRP A 122 5.55 9.16 19.90
C TRP A 122 4.38 10.02 19.40
N ALA A 123 4.00 9.87 18.13
CA ALA A 123 2.87 10.57 17.55
C ALA A 123 1.55 10.19 18.23
N ALA A 124 1.34 8.90 18.48
CA ALA A 124 0.20 8.39 19.24
C ALA A 124 0.18 8.94 20.69
N ALA A 125 1.34 9.12 21.32
CA ALA A 125 1.45 9.69 22.65
C ALA A 125 1.17 11.21 22.70
N ARG A 126 1.37 11.93 21.59
CA ARG A 126 0.99 13.34 21.41
C ARG A 126 -0.50 13.53 21.15
N ALA A 127 -1.15 12.55 20.54
CA ALA A 127 -2.58 12.62 20.31
C ALA A 127 -3.30 12.84 21.67
N PRO A 128 -4.32 13.71 21.72
CA PRO A 128 -5.03 14.00 22.97
C PRO A 128 -5.44 12.72 23.67
N ARG A 129 -5.02 12.53 24.93
CA ARG A 129 -5.44 11.37 25.70
C ARG A 129 -6.96 11.42 25.91
N PRO A 130 -7.68 10.33 25.66
CA PRO A 130 -9.14 10.33 25.69
C PRO A 130 -9.77 10.62 27.06
N SER A 131 -9.00 10.45 28.14
CA SER A 131 -9.46 10.74 29.50
C SER A 131 -9.54 12.24 29.81
N SER A 132 -8.94 13.09 28.97
CA SER A 132 -8.92 14.56 29.13
C SER A 132 -9.66 15.32 28.03
N ALA A 133 -10.06 14.65 26.95
CA ALA A 133 -10.90 15.26 25.90
C ALA A 133 -12.37 15.06 26.26
N GLU A 134 -13.14 16.15 26.36
CA GLU A 134 -14.59 16.06 26.44
C GLU A 134 -15.10 15.43 25.14
N LEU A 135 -15.53 14.16 25.21
CA LEU A 135 -16.24 13.54 24.11
C LEU A 135 -17.46 14.40 23.75
N PRO A 136 -17.81 14.56 22.46
CA PRO A 136 -19.01 15.29 22.10
C PRO A 136 -20.24 14.75 22.84
N PRO A 137 -21.27 15.56 23.11
CA PRO A 137 -22.34 15.23 24.05
C PRO A 137 -23.01 13.86 23.80
N LEU A 138 -23.24 13.51 22.52
CA LEU A 138 -23.77 12.20 22.13
C LEU A 138 -22.87 11.04 22.59
N PHE A 139 -21.56 11.10 22.32
CA PHE A 139 -20.62 10.06 22.71
C PHE A 139 -20.41 9.99 24.22
N ALA A 140 -20.42 11.15 24.90
CA ALA A 140 -20.37 11.18 26.36
C ALA A 140 -21.60 10.50 26.99
N ALA A 141 -22.80 10.71 26.44
CA ALA A 141 -24.02 10.04 26.87
C ALA A 141 -23.97 8.53 26.59
N ILE A 142 -23.54 8.12 25.38
CA ILE A 142 -23.38 6.70 25.02
C ILE A 142 -22.40 6.01 25.95
N ARG A 143 -21.21 6.59 26.17
CA ARG A 143 -20.17 6.02 27.05
C ARG A 143 -20.66 5.84 28.49
N LYS A 144 -21.53 6.72 28.97
CA LYS A 144 -22.15 6.61 30.31
C LYS A 144 -23.34 5.64 30.35
N GLY A 145 -23.83 5.17 29.21
CA GLY A 145 -25.08 4.40 29.13
C GLY A 145 -26.34 5.24 29.39
N ASP A 146 -26.27 6.57 29.24
CA ASP A 146 -27.37 7.50 29.50
C ASP A 146 -28.35 7.52 28.32
N VAL A 147 -29.38 6.65 28.39
CA VAL A 147 -30.41 6.51 27.34
C VAL A 147 -31.15 7.82 27.10
N SER A 148 -31.52 8.54 28.17
CA SER A 148 -32.24 9.82 28.05
C SER A 148 -31.37 10.91 27.44
N GLY A 149 -30.10 10.96 27.82
CA GLY A 149 -29.12 11.86 27.20
C GLY A 149 -28.92 11.58 25.72
N VAL A 150 -28.83 10.31 25.32
CA VAL A 150 -28.75 9.93 23.90
C VAL A 150 -30.02 10.37 23.15
N GLN A 151 -31.20 10.05 23.67
CA GLN A 151 -32.47 10.44 23.04
C GLN A 151 -32.58 11.96 22.87
N ALA A 152 -32.17 12.74 23.87
CA ALA A 152 -32.13 14.20 23.78
C ALA A 152 -31.21 14.66 22.63
N GLN A 153 -30.01 14.10 22.51
CA GLN A 153 -29.08 14.46 21.43
C GLN A 153 -29.62 14.07 20.04
N LEU A 154 -30.27 12.90 19.92
CA LEU A 154 -30.90 12.47 18.68
C LEU A 154 -32.07 13.39 18.30
N SER A 155 -32.86 13.84 19.27
CA SER A 155 -33.96 14.79 19.03
C SER A 155 -33.48 16.17 18.56
N THR A 156 -32.25 16.55 18.92
CA THR A 156 -31.61 17.79 18.44
C THR A 156 -30.93 17.65 17.07
N GLY A 157 -31.04 16.49 16.42
CA GLY A 157 -30.48 16.25 15.08
C GLY A 157 -28.99 15.89 15.06
N ALA A 158 -28.48 15.27 16.14
CA ALA A 158 -27.09 14.81 16.16
C ALA A 158 -26.80 13.81 15.01
N ASP A 159 -25.67 13.98 14.33
CA ASP A 159 -25.25 13.09 13.24
C ASP A 159 -24.80 11.73 13.80
N VAL A 160 -25.59 10.69 13.53
CA VAL A 160 -25.32 9.31 13.96
C VAL A 160 -24.27 8.58 13.11
N THR A 161 -23.78 9.21 12.05
CA THR A 161 -22.80 8.64 11.11
C THR A 161 -21.38 9.18 11.31
N GLN A 162 -21.26 10.35 11.95
CA GLN A 162 -19.98 10.99 12.20
C GLN A 162 -19.20 10.21 13.27
N PRO A 163 -17.94 9.83 13.03
CA PRO A 163 -17.12 9.17 14.04
C PRO A 163 -16.66 10.16 15.12
N ASP A 164 -16.40 9.65 16.32
CA ASP A 164 -15.84 10.48 17.39
C ASP A 164 -14.45 11.00 16.99
N PRO A 165 -14.09 12.24 17.36
CA PRO A 165 -12.87 12.88 16.88
C PRO A 165 -11.59 12.24 17.44
N VAL A 166 -11.68 11.46 18.53
CA VAL A 166 -10.51 10.92 19.24
C VAL A 166 -10.15 9.53 18.72
N PHE A 167 -11.12 8.62 18.70
CA PHE A 167 -10.90 7.21 18.37
C PHE A 167 -11.37 6.82 16.99
N GLN A 168 -12.04 7.74 16.28
CA GLN A 168 -12.67 7.46 14.99
C GLN A 168 -13.69 6.30 15.06
N ILE A 169 -14.36 6.14 16.21
CA ILE A 169 -15.39 5.13 16.47
C ILE A 169 -16.76 5.83 16.31
N ARG A 170 -17.69 5.19 15.59
CA ARG A 170 -19.02 5.76 15.36
C ARG A 170 -19.97 5.52 16.55
N PRO A 171 -21.06 6.31 16.67
CA PRO A 171 -22.02 6.18 17.75
C PRO A 171 -22.55 4.75 17.95
N LEU A 172 -22.89 4.05 16.86
CA LEU A 172 -23.42 2.69 16.94
C LEU A 172 -22.38 1.68 17.44
N HIS A 173 -21.10 1.84 17.08
CA HIS A 173 -20.00 1.04 17.60
C HIS A 173 -19.76 1.31 19.08
N TRP A 174 -19.83 2.58 19.51
CA TRP A 174 -19.76 2.94 20.92
C TRP A 174 -20.87 2.26 21.72
N ALA A 175 -22.11 2.34 21.25
CA ALA A 175 -23.25 1.69 21.88
C ALA A 175 -23.07 0.15 21.93
N ALA A 176 -22.50 -0.41 20.86
CA ALA A 176 -22.18 -1.83 20.78
C ALA A 176 -21.06 -2.27 21.74
N LEU A 177 -20.05 -1.43 22.00
CA LEU A 177 -19.01 -1.69 23.00
C LEU A 177 -19.52 -1.55 24.43
N VAL A 178 -20.44 -0.60 24.67
CA VAL A 178 -21.06 -0.37 25.97
C VAL A 178 -22.06 -1.48 26.31
N GLY A 179 -22.73 -2.05 25.30
CA GLY A 179 -23.66 -3.18 25.49
C GLY A 179 -25.09 -2.77 25.80
N ASN A 180 -25.46 -1.49 25.62
CA ASN A 180 -26.81 -1.00 25.91
C ASN A 180 -27.73 -1.12 24.68
N THR A 181 -28.69 -2.04 24.73
CA THR A 181 -29.63 -2.32 23.63
C THR A 181 -30.57 -1.16 23.32
N ASP A 182 -30.95 -0.34 24.30
CA ASP A 182 -31.86 0.79 24.09
C ASP A 182 -31.18 1.91 23.30
N ILE A 183 -29.90 2.15 23.59
CA ILE A 183 -29.07 3.09 22.83
C ILE A 183 -28.84 2.57 21.40
N VAL A 184 -28.55 1.27 21.24
CA VAL A 184 -28.40 0.63 19.92
C VAL A 184 -29.68 0.77 19.11
N ASN A 185 -30.84 0.52 19.71
CA ASN A 185 -32.15 0.73 19.08
C ASN A 185 -32.34 2.18 18.66
N GLY A 186 -32.15 3.14 19.58
CA GLY A 186 -32.33 4.56 19.28
C GLY A 186 -31.43 5.06 18.15
N LEU A 187 -30.17 4.62 18.11
CA LEU A 187 -29.25 4.96 17.03
C LEU A 187 -29.64 4.31 15.70
N ALA A 188 -30.05 3.04 15.71
CA ALA A 188 -30.53 2.36 14.51
C ALA A 188 -31.81 3.01 13.95
N ASP A 189 -32.73 3.40 14.83
CA ASP A 189 -33.98 4.09 14.45
C ASP A 189 -33.71 5.50 13.90
N ALA A 190 -32.66 6.16 14.39
CA ALA A 190 -32.15 7.42 13.84
C ALA A 190 -31.36 7.26 12.52
N GLY A 191 -31.28 6.03 11.96
CA GLY A 191 -30.66 5.76 10.66
C GLY A 191 -29.16 5.46 10.70
N ALA A 192 -28.60 5.09 11.87
CA ALA A 192 -27.20 4.69 11.95
C ALA A 192 -26.94 3.44 11.08
N PRO A 193 -25.94 3.46 10.18
CA PRO A 193 -25.65 2.32 9.32
C PRO A 193 -25.17 1.10 10.12
N LEU A 194 -25.86 -0.04 9.94
CA LEU A 194 -25.57 -1.27 10.69
C LEU A 194 -24.30 -1.99 10.26
N ASP A 195 -23.81 -1.73 9.05
CA ASP A 195 -22.66 -2.41 8.42
C ASP A 195 -21.52 -1.45 8.05
N GLN A 196 -21.58 -0.19 8.46
CA GLN A 196 -20.50 0.76 8.18
C GLN A 196 -19.32 0.49 9.12
N GLY A 197 -18.13 0.32 8.57
CA GLY A 197 -16.91 0.09 9.34
C GLY A 197 -16.39 1.37 10.02
N ASP A 198 -15.88 1.26 11.25
CA ASP A 198 -15.14 2.32 11.96
C ASP A 198 -13.77 2.65 11.30
N GLY A 199 -12.93 3.46 11.96
CA GLY A 199 -11.59 3.78 11.46
C GLY A 199 -10.69 2.56 11.16
N ARG A 200 -11.00 1.39 11.71
CA ARG A 200 -10.33 0.10 11.47
C ARG A 200 -11.19 -0.89 10.67
N GLY A 201 -12.30 -0.41 10.11
CA GLY A 201 -13.27 -1.21 9.36
C GLY A 201 -14.08 -2.19 10.20
N ASN A 202 -14.01 -2.16 11.54
CA ASN A 202 -14.87 -3.00 12.36
C ASN A 202 -16.31 -2.55 12.16
N VAL A 203 -17.26 -3.47 11.95
CA VAL A 203 -18.68 -3.13 11.96
C VAL A 203 -19.23 -3.21 13.39
N PRO A 204 -20.42 -2.63 13.69
CA PRO A 204 -21.02 -2.69 15.02
C PRO A 204 -21.11 -4.11 15.60
N VAL A 205 -21.34 -5.13 14.76
CA VAL A 205 -21.35 -6.53 15.20
C VAL A 205 -19.97 -6.99 15.70
N ASN A 206 -18.86 -6.57 15.08
CA ASN A 206 -17.52 -6.84 15.61
C ASN A 206 -17.32 -6.20 16.98
N ALA A 207 -17.78 -4.96 17.16
CA ALA A 207 -17.65 -4.24 18.41
C ALA A 207 -18.39 -4.94 19.57
N ALA A 208 -19.65 -5.33 19.35
CA ALA A 208 -20.42 -6.11 20.32
C ALA A 208 -19.81 -7.49 20.58
N ALA A 209 -19.35 -8.19 19.54
CA ALA A 209 -18.70 -9.49 19.68
C ALA A 209 -17.38 -9.41 20.46
N PHE A 210 -16.55 -8.41 20.18
CA PHE A 210 -15.31 -8.13 20.89
C PHE A 210 -15.56 -7.89 22.39
N ALA A 211 -16.59 -7.13 22.74
CA ALA A 211 -16.98 -6.84 24.11
C ALA A 211 -17.82 -7.94 24.79
N GLY A 212 -18.23 -8.98 24.05
CA GLY A 212 -19.00 -10.12 24.59
C GLY A 212 -20.50 -9.85 24.78
N HIS A 213 -21.06 -8.79 24.18
CA HIS A 213 -22.45 -8.37 24.37
C HIS A 213 -23.41 -9.12 23.43
N ALA A 214 -23.80 -10.34 23.82
CA ALA A 214 -24.60 -11.20 22.92
C ALA A 214 -25.99 -10.64 22.61
N GLU A 215 -26.63 -9.92 23.53
CA GLU A 215 -27.93 -9.28 23.32
C GLU A 215 -27.85 -8.21 22.24
N VAL A 216 -26.77 -7.42 22.23
CA VAL A 216 -26.54 -6.43 21.18
C VAL A 216 -26.24 -7.09 19.83
N VAL A 217 -25.47 -8.18 19.82
CA VAL A 217 -25.25 -8.96 18.58
C VAL A 217 -26.58 -9.48 18.03
N GLN A 218 -27.42 -10.10 18.87
CA GLN A 218 -28.75 -10.56 18.45
C GLN A 218 -29.61 -9.42 17.92
N LEU A 219 -29.60 -8.27 18.61
CA LEU A 219 -30.36 -7.09 18.19
C LEU A 219 -29.90 -6.59 16.82
N LEU A 220 -28.61 -6.36 16.62
CA LEU A 220 -28.05 -5.90 15.35
C LEU A 220 -28.40 -6.86 14.20
N LEU A 221 -28.29 -8.17 14.43
CA LEU A 221 -28.66 -9.18 13.43
C LEU A 221 -30.16 -9.16 13.13
N SER A 222 -31.01 -8.99 14.14
CA SER A 222 -32.46 -8.87 13.95
C SER A 222 -32.85 -7.63 13.14
N ARG A 223 -32.04 -6.56 13.20
CA ARG A 223 -32.19 -5.34 12.40
C ARG A 223 -31.56 -5.46 11.00
N GLY A 224 -30.97 -6.60 10.66
CA GLY A 224 -30.41 -6.88 9.33
C GLY A 224 -28.91 -6.65 9.18
N ALA A 225 -28.16 -6.43 10.27
CA ALA A 225 -26.71 -6.34 10.21
C ALA A 225 -26.08 -7.62 9.63
N ASN A 226 -24.99 -7.48 8.90
CA ASN A 226 -24.32 -8.59 8.25
C ASN A 226 -23.41 -9.35 9.24
N PRO A 227 -23.74 -10.61 9.60
CA PRO A 227 -22.89 -11.43 10.49
C PRO A 227 -21.53 -11.79 9.90
N ASN A 228 -21.35 -11.63 8.58
CA ASN A 228 -20.14 -11.98 7.83
C ASN A 228 -19.36 -10.75 7.35
N ALA A 229 -19.61 -9.58 7.94
CA ALA A 229 -18.85 -8.37 7.59
C ALA A 229 -17.40 -8.50 8.08
N VAL A 230 -16.45 -8.39 7.17
CA VAL A 230 -15.01 -8.43 7.49
C VAL A 230 -14.50 -7.03 7.77
N ASN A 231 -13.65 -6.91 8.79
CA ASN A 231 -12.94 -5.65 9.06
C ASN A 231 -11.72 -5.48 8.13
N GLN A 232 -10.96 -4.38 8.27
CA GLN A 232 -9.77 -4.12 7.45
C GLN A 232 -8.66 -5.18 7.64
N ASP A 233 -8.64 -5.86 8.79
CA ASP A 233 -7.71 -6.97 9.06
C ASP A 233 -8.19 -8.29 8.41
N GLY A 234 -9.31 -8.27 7.68
CA GLY A 234 -9.94 -9.44 7.09
C GLY A 234 -10.59 -10.38 8.11
N ARG A 235 -10.86 -9.90 9.34
CA ARG A 235 -11.44 -10.69 10.43
C ARG A 235 -12.96 -10.58 10.43
N LEU A 236 -13.62 -11.73 10.57
CA LEU A 236 -15.05 -11.84 10.79
C LEU A 236 -15.41 -11.47 12.25
N PRO A 237 -16.69 -11.19 12.57
CA PRO A 237 -17.12 -10.97 13.94
C PRO A 237 -16.91 -12.18 14.85
N MET A 238 -16.85 -13.40 14.29
CA MET A 238 -16.49 -14.60 15.05
C MET A 238 -14.99 -14.68 15.39
N ASP A 239 -14.11 -14.10 14.57
CA ASP A 239 -12.65 -14.17 14.75
C ASP A 239 -12.18 -13.27 15.91
N VAL A 240 -12.94 -12.21 16.21
CA VAL A 240 -12.61 -11.29 17.31
C VAL A 240 -12.94 -11.86 18.70
N LEU A 241 -13.65 -12.99 18.77
CA LEU A 241 -13.97 -13.68 20.03
C LEU A 241 -12.74 -14.27 20.72
N ASP A 242 -11.72 -14.62 19.93
CA ASP A 242 -10.51 -15.29 20.42
C ASP A 242 -9.38 -14.29 20.77
N VAL A 243 -9.67 -12.98 20.76
CA VAL A 243 -8.69 -11.95 21.18
C VAL A 243 -8.37 -12.10 22.67
N PRO A 244 -7.09 -12.13 23.09
CA PRO A 244 -6.72 -12.31 24.50
C PRO A 244 -7.42 -11.32 25.45
N PHE A 245 -7.75 -11.80 26.66
CA PHE A 245 -8.41 -10.99 27.70
C PHE A 245 -7.62 -9.72 28.03
N ALA A 246 -6.30 -9.83 28.17
CA ALA A 246 -5.42 -8.69 28.46
C ALA A 246 -5.52 -7.60 27.38
N THR A 247 -5.51 -7.98 26.11
CA THR A 247 -5.67 -7.07 24.98
C THR A 247 -7.05 -6.43 24.97
N THR A 248 -8.09 -7.22 25.23
CA THR A 248 -9.47 -6.74 25.24
C THR A 248 -9.69 -5.73 26.36
N SER A 249 -9.29 -6.08 27.57
CA SER A 249 -9.37 -5.22 28.74
C SER A 249 -8.59 -3.93 28.53
N GLY A 250 -7.35 -4.02 28.04
CA GLY A 250 -6.52 -2.85 27.76
C GLY A 250 -7.15 -1.90 26.74
N ILE A 251 -7.81 -2.43 25.70
CA ILE A 251 -8.54 -1.61 24.71
C ILE A 251 -9.77 -0.96 25.35
N LEU A 252 -10.59 -1.71 26.10
CA LEU A 252 -11.78 -1.14 26.74
C LEU A 252 -11.42 -0.06 27.77
N GLU A 253 -10.40 -0.30 28.59
CA GLU A 253 -9.87 0.70 29.53
C GLU A 253 -9.32 1.93 28.79
N PHE A 254 -8.62 1.74 27.67
CA PHE A 254 -8.14 2.83 26.83
C PHE A 254 -9.28 3.68 26.24
N LEU A 255 -10.43 3.06 25.95
CA LEU A 255 -11.67 3.75 25.55
C LEU A 255 -12.39 4.44 26.73
N GLY A 256 -11.89 4.28 27.96
CA GLY A 256 -12.54 4.79 29.17
C GLY A 256 -13.79 4.00 29.56
N LEU A 257 -13.89 2.74 29.12
CA LEU A 257 -14.91 1.79 29.55
C LEU A 257 -14.40 0.99 30.76
N PRO A 258 -15.30 0.51 31.63
CA PRO A 258 -14.90 -0.28 32.79
C PRO A 258 -14.23 -1.58 32.33
N ARG A 259 -13.18 -1.97 33.06
CA ARG A 259 -12.52 -3.26 32.85
C ARG A 259 -13.54 -4.39 33.08
N PRO A 260 -13.79 -5.26 32.09
CA PRO A 260 -14.72 -6.37 32.28
C PRO A 260 -14.09 -7.43 33.20
N GLU A 261 -14.96 -8.12 33.94
CA GLU A 261 -14.57 -9.36 34.61
C GLU A 261 -14.29 -10.44 33.55
N GLU A 262 -13.17 -11.13 33.66
CA GLU A 262 -12.70 -12.11 32.67
C GLU A 262 -13.75 -13.20 32.42
N GLU A 263 -14.35 -13.73 33.48
CA GLU A 263 -15.37 -14.77 33.41
C GLU A 263 -16.63 -14.29 32.66
N ARG A 264 -17.12 -13.09 32.98
CA ARG A 264 -18.29 -12.50 32.29
C ARG A 264 -18.02 -12.24 30.82
N LEU A 265 -16.82 -11.74 30.47
CA LEU A 265 -16.42 -11.54 29.09
C LEU A 265 -16.37 -12.87 28.34
N SER A 266 -15.74 -13.90 28.92
CA SER A 266 -15.63 -15.23 28.34
C SER A 266 -17.00 -15.90 28.16
N GLU A 267 -17.91 -15.74 29.12
CA GLU A 267 -19.29 -16.20 29.00
C GLU A 267 -20.07 -15.45 27.93
N GLY A 268 -20.00 -14.12 27.91
CA GLY A 268 -20.61 -13.29 26.89
C GLY A 268 -20.14 -13.68 25.49
N ARG A 269 -18.84 -13.89 25.29
CA ARG A 269 -18.27 -14.36 24.03
C ARG A 269 -18.69 -15.78 23.66
N ARG A 270 -18.84 -16.70 24.62
CA ARG A 270 -19.44 -18.02 24.36
C ARG A 270 -20.86 -17.91 23.84
N ARG A 271 -21.67 -17.02 24.43
CA ARG A 271 -23.03 -16.77 23.95
C ARG A 271 -23.05 -16.10 22.57
N VAL A 272 -22.16 -15.13 22.32
CA VAL A 272 -21.99 -14.53 20.98
C VAL A 272 -21.64 -15.60 19.95
N ARG A 273 -20.73 -16.53 20.30
CA ARG A 273 -20.37 -17.67 19.44
C ARG A 273 -21.61 -18.49 19.08
N ALA A 274 -22.43 -18.84 20.06
CA ALA A 274 -23.67 -19.60 19.85
C ALA A 274 -24.70 -18.86 18.99
N VAL A 275 -24.73 -17.52 19.01
CA VAL A 275 -25.59 -16.70 18.14
C VAL A 275 -25.04 -16.64 16.72
N LEU A 276 -23.74 -16.42 16.55
CA LEU A 276 -23.13 -16.23 15.25
C LEU A 276 -22.98 -17.54 14.47
N GLU A 277 -22.52 -18.62 15.12
CA GLU A 277 -22.23 -19.92 14.49
C GLU A 277 -23.37 -20.47 13.58
N PRO A 278 -24.64 -20.52 14.02
CA PRO A 278 -25.72 -21.00 13.15
C PRO A 278 -26.06 -20.02 12.01
N VAL A 279 -25.81 -18.72 12.17
CA VAL A 279 -26.14 -17.69 11.17
C VAL A 279 -25.01 -17.53 10.15
N THR A 280 -23.76 -17.74 10.57
CA THR A 280 -22.59 -17.81 9.68
C THR A 280 -22.65 -19.09 8.83
N ASN A 281 -23.05 -20.23 9.42
CA ASN A 281 -23.17 -21.52 8.72
C ASN A 281 -24.43 -21.66 7.85
N ARG A 282 -25.60 -21.13 8.25
CA ARG A 282 -26.75 -21.00 7.32
C ARG A 282 -26.52 -19.93 6.25
N GLY A 283 -25.72 -18.93 6.55
CA GLY A 283 -25.24 -17.93 5.58
C GLY A 283 -24.37 -18.52 4.48
N SER A 284 -23.77 -19.70 4.67
CA SER A 284 -23.05 -20.41 3.59
C SER A 284 -23.95 -21.26 2.68
N GLU A 285 -25.13 -21.70 3.13
CA GLU A 285 -26.04 -22.56 2.32
C GLU A 285 -27.28 -21.84 1.79
N VAL A 286 -27.78 -20.80 2.47
CA VAL A 286 -29.05 -20.11 2.11
C VAL A 286 -28.81 -18.69 1.56
N ARG A 287 -27.58 -18.18 1.58
CA ARG A 287 -27.23 -16.81 1.14
C ARG A 287 -26.53 -16.76 -0.22
N ALA A 288 -26.98 -17.61 -1.14
CA ALA A 288 -26.70 -17.47 -2.57
C ALA A 288 -27.52 -16.35 -3.23
N ASP A 289 -28.44 -15.67 -2.51
CA ASP A 289 -29.44 -14.82 -3.16
C ASP A 289 -29.69 -13.43 -2.53
N THR A 290 -28.64 -12.75 -2.06
CA THR A 290 -28.72 -11.28 -1.94
C THR A 290 -27.37 -10.67 -2.27
N ARG A 291 -27.22 -10.32 -3.56
CA ARG A 291 -25.98 -9.95 -4.27
C ARG A 291 -24.97 -11.08 -4.35
N GLU A 292 -25.22 -12.07 -5.20
CA GLU A 292 -24.15 -12.83 -5.84
C GLU A 292 -23.25 -11.87 -6.64
N LYS A 293 -22.28 -11.29 -5.93
CA LYS A 293 -20.97 -10.96 -6.46
C LYS A 293 -20.45 -12.25 -7.10
N GLY A 294 -20.42 -12.29 -8.44
CA GLY A 294 -20.35 -13.51 -9.26
C GLY A 294 -19.17 -14.44 -8.97
N TRP A 295 -19.00 -15.48 -9.78
CA TRP A 295 -17.99 -16.54 -9.55
C TRP A 295 -16.56 -16.01 -9.30
N LEU A 296 -16.20 -14.85 -9.87
CA LEU A 296 -14.92 -14.17 -9.64
C LEU A 296 -14.71 -13.73 -8.19
N ASP A 297 -15.76 -13.22 -7.53
CA ASP A 297 -15.69 -12.80 -6.14
C ASP A 297 -15.59 -13.99 -5.18
N ARG A 298 -16.24 -15.12 -5.52
CA ARG A 298 -16.06 -16.38 -4.78
C ARG A 298 -14.61 -16.86 -4.88
N LEU A 299 -14.09 -16.94 -6.10
CA LEU A 299 -12.71 -17.36 -6.36
C LEU A 299 -11.70 -16.52 -5.56
N ALA A 300 -11.82 -15.19 -5.61
CA ALA A 300 -10.93 -14.29 -4.90
C ALA A 300 -10.99 -14.46 -3.38
N ARG A 301 -12.20 -14.63 -2.81
CA ARG A 301 -12.40 -14.87 -1.38
C ARG A 301 -11.82 -16.20 -0.93
N ASP A 302 -12.08 -17.27 -1.68
CA ASP A 302 -11.62 -18.61 -1.33
C ASP A 302 -10.08 -18.70 -1.37
N TYR A 303 -9.48 -18.10 -2.40
CA TYR A 303 -8.03 -17.96 -2.49
C TYR A 303 -7.45 -17.14 -1.32
N THR A 304 -8.06 -16.01 -0.97
CA THR A 304 -7.58 -15.15 0.13
C THR A 304 -7.70 -15.86 1.48
N ARG A 305 -8.80 -16.58 1.70
CA ARG A 305 -9.01 -17.41 2.90
C ARG A 305 -7.94 -18.47 3.05
N GLU A 306 -7.58 -19.12 1.95
CA GLU A 306 -6.53 -20.14 1.93
C GLU A 306 -5.16 -19.56 2.27
N ILE A 307 -4.79 -18.44 1.67
CA ILE A 307 -3.50 -17.76 1.92
C ILE A 307 -3.39 -17.22 3.34
N ARG A 308 -4.51 -16.86 3.98
CA ARG A 308 -4.58 -16.39 5.37
C ARG A 308 -4.87 -17.49 6.38
N SER A 309 -4.91 -18.74 5.94
CA SER A 309 -5.21 -19.87 6.82
C SER A 309 -4.04 -20.18 7.76
N LYS A 310 -4.34 -20.90 8.85
CA LYS A 310 -3.35 -21.39 9.81
C LYS A 310 -2.25 -22.27 9.19
N ARG A 311 -2.38 -22.69 7.92
CA ARG A 311 -1.33 -23.43 7.18
C ARG A 311 -0.03 -22.64 7.07
N PHE A 312 -0.11 -21.31 7.02
CA PHE A 312 1.04 -20.41 6.95
C PHE A 312 1.37 -19.78 8.31
N GLU A 313 0.78 -20.27 9.40
CA GLU A 313 1.06 -19.81 10.75
C GLU A 313 2.10 -20.71 11.42
N ILE A 314 3.16 -20.09 11.94
CA ILE A 314 4.20 -20.74 12.73
C ILE A 314 4.25 -20.10 14.12
N THR A 315 4.58 -20.86 15.16
CA THR A 315 4.81 -20.29 16.48
C THR A 315 6.23 -19.76 16.57
N TRP A 316 6.40 -18.44 16.73
CA TRP A 316 7.70 -17.80 16.90
C TRP A 316 7.75 -17.06 18.24
N ARG A 317 8.74 -17.40 19.08
CA ARG A 317 8.89 -16.85 20.45
C ARG A 317 7.61 -16.96 21.30
N GLY A 318 6.87 -18.06 21.14
CA GLY A 318 5.62 -18.30 21.86
C GLY A 318 4.42 -17.50 21.36
N GLN A 319 4.56 -16.75 20.26
CA GLN A 319 3.47 -15.98 19.64
C GLN A 319 3.15 -16.54 18.24
N PRO A 320 1.88 -16.48 17.79
CA PRO A 320 1.53 -16.85 16.43
C PRO A 320 2.15 -15.87 15.44
N PHE A 321 2.86 -16.39 14.45
CA PHE A 321 3.53 -15.63 13.39
C PHE A 321 3.06 -16.16 12.03
N HIS A 322 2.25 -15.39 11.34
CA HIS A 322 1.72 -15.76 10.04
C HIS A 322 2.65 -15.28 8.91
N LEU A 323 3.18 -16.21 8.11
CA LEU A 323 4.26 -15.94 7.16
C LEU A 323 3.90 -14.95 6.06
N VAL A 324 2.64 -14.87 5.65
CA VAL A 324 2.18 -14.00 4.54
C VAL A 324 1.64 -12.65 5.00
N THR A 325 1.09 -12.57 6.21
CA THR A 325 0.31 -11.41 6.68
C THR A 325 0.97 -10.66 7.81
N THR A 326 1.89 -11.29 8.55
CA THR A 326 2.63 -10.59 9.62
C THR A 326 3.59 -9.62 8.98
N GLY A 327 3.39 -8.32 9.21
CA GLY A 327 4.27 -7.27 8.70
C GLY A 327 5.70 -7.41 9.21
N VAL A 328 6.61 -7.81 8.33
CA VAL A 328 8.05 -7.92 8.60
C VAL A 328 8.80 -6.78 7.94
N PHE A 329 8.40 -6.43 6.72
CA PHE A 329 9.08 -5.43 5.91
C PHE A 329 8.37 -4.08 5.91
N ASP A 330 7.11 -4.00 6.37
CA ASP A 330 6.26 -2.81 6.31
C ASP A 330 6.41 -2.10 4.95
N HIS A 331 6.67 -0.80 4.95
CA HIS A 331 6.93 0.02 3.77
C HIS A 331 8.12 -0.39 2.89
N LEU A 332 9.01 -1.28 3.34
CA LEU A 332 10.17 -1.81 2.59
C LEU A 332 9.83 -3.05 1.74
N TRP A 333 8.58 -3.53 1.80
CA TRP A 333 8.15 -4.76 1.14
C TRP A 333 8.50 -4.87 -0.35
N PHE A 334 8.44 -3.77 -1.09
CA PHE A 334 8.73 -3.76 -2.52
C PHE A 334 10.21 -4.02 -2.85
N LEU A 335 11.15 -3.70 -1.94
CA LEU A 335 12.56 -4.10 -2.09
C LEU A 335 12.73 -5.61 -1.92
N TRP A 336 11.95 -6.19 -1.00
CA TRP A 336 11.89 -7.64 -0.82
C TRP A 336 11.36 -8.31 -2.09
N PHE A 337 10.24 -7.83 -2.64
CA PHE A 337 9.73 -8.28 -3.95
C PHE A 337 10.75 -8.14 -5.07
N LEU A 338 11.45 -7.00 -5.14
CA LEU A 338 12.45 -6.77 -6.16
C LEU A 338 13.64 -7.74 -6.04
N THR A 339 13.98 -8.16 -4.82
CA THR A 339 15.02 -9.19 -4.60
C THR A 339 14.61 -10.50 -5.25
N TRP A 340 13.36 -10.94 -5.04
CA TRP A 340 12.81 -12.15 -5.66
C TRP A 340 12.68 -12.04 -7.18
N MET A 341 12.28 -10.89 -7.70
CA MET A 341 12.22 -10.64 -9.14
C MET A 341 13.60 -10.75 -9.81
N VAL A 342 14.63 -10.17 -9.19
CA VAL A 342 16.01 -10.27 -9.68
C VAL A 342 16.53 -11.71 -9.58
N ALA A 343 16.21 -12.43 -8.50
CA ALA A 343 16.55 -13.84 -8.36
C ALA A 343 15.88 -14.70 -9.44
N GLY A 344 14.58 -14.50 -9.68
CA GLY A 344 13.84 -15.17 -10.75
C GLY A 344 14.42 -14.87 -12.14
N PHE A 345 14.78 -13.62 -12.41
CA PHE A 345 15.49 -13.24 -13.63
C PHE A 345 16.83 -13.97 -13.77
N ALA A 346 17.63 -14.00 -12.70
CA ALA A 346 18.93 -14.68 -12.69
C ALA A 346 18.80 -16.18 -12.98
N ILE A 347 17.80 -16.84 -12.38
CA ILE A 347 17.48 -18.25 -12.65
C ILE A 347 17.10 -18.43 -14.12
N ALA A 348 16.14 -17.64 -14.63
CA ALA A 348 15.65 -17.74 -16.00
C ALA A 348 16.76 -17.56 -17.05
N VAL A 349 17.71 -16.65 -16.81
CA VAL A 349 18.91 -16.52 -17.64
C VAL A 349 19.82 -17.74 -17.53
N SER A 350 20.05 -18.25 -16.31
CA SER A 350 20.98 -19.36 -16.06
C SER A 350 20.52 -20.68 -16.70
N VAL A 351 19.21 -20.90 -16.80
CA VAL A 351 18.60 -22.07 -17.46
C VAL A 351 18.25 -21.82 -18.93
N SER A 352 18.76 -20.73 -19.52
CA SER A 352 18.52 -20.34 -20.91
C SER A 352 17.03 -20.17 -21.30
N MET A 353 16.13 -19.97 -20.33
CA MET A 353 14.74 -19.59 -20.61
C MET A 353 14.64 -18.21 -21.26
N ILE A 354 15.60 -17.34 -20.97
CA ILE A 354 15.77 -16.05 -21.64
C ILE A 354 16.97 -16.22 -22.57
N GLY A 355 16.71 -16.49 -23.86
CA GLY A 355 17.73 -16.67 -24.92
C GLY A 355 18.57 -15.43 -25.25
N VAL A 356 18.73 -14.51 -24.29
CA VAL A 356 19.47 -13.25 -24.45
C VAL A 356 20.87 -13.44 -23.88
N SER A 357 21.85 -13.60 -24.78
CA SER A 357 23.27 -13.57 -24.40
C SER A 357 23.69 -12.15 -23.99
N PRO A 358 24.60 -11.99 -23.03
CA PRO A 358 25.21 -10.69 -22.75
C PRO A 358 25.82 -10.11 -24.03
N GLY A 359 25.42 -8.87 -24.40
CA GLY A 359 25.88 -8.22 -25.63
C GLY A 359 25.00 -8.43 -26.88
N SER A 360 23.96 -9.28 -26.84
CA SER A 360 23.04 -9.39 -27.98
C SER A 360 22.08 -8.20 -28.05
N VAL A 361 21.99 -7.58 -29.23
CA VAL A 361 21.02 -6.53 -29.57
C VAL A 361 19.95 -7.16 -30.45
N GLU A 362 19.09 -7.98 -29.86
CA GLU A 362 17.90 -8.43 -30.59
C GLU A 362 16.85 -7.32 -30.52
N GLY A 363 16.71 -6.60 -31.64
CA GLY A 363 15.56 -5.77 -31.92
C GLY A 363 14.40 -6.68 -32.31
N GLY A 364 13.55 -7.04 -31.35
CA GLY A 364 12.27 -7.67 -31.67
C GLY A 364 11.47 -6.73 -32.60
N ASP A 365 10.84 -7.28 -33.63
CA ASP A 365 10.03 -6.47 -34.53
C ASP A 365 8.85 -5.80 -33.79
N GLN A 366 8.35 -4.71 -34.36
CA GLN A 366 7.27 -3.91 -33.76
C GLN A 366 6.00 -4.75 -33.51
N ALA A 367 5.71 -5.71 -34.39
CA ALA A 367 4.51 -6.54 -34.31
C ALA A 367 4.57 -7.49 -33.11
N THR A 368 5.73 -8.10 -32.86
CA THR A 368 5.98 -8.97 -31.71
C THR A 368 5.95 -8.16 -30.43
N GLY A 369 6.54 -6.97 -30.42
CA GLY A 369 6.40 -6.06 -29.29
C GLY A 369 4.95 -5.73 -28.97
N ASN A 370 4.17 -5.28 -29.97
CA ASN A 370 2.77 -4.91 -29.75
C ASN A 370 1.94 -6.09 -29.21
N ARG A 371 2.17 -7.30 -29.73
CA ARG A 371 1.55 -8.53 -29.22
C ARG A 371 1.93 -8.81 -27.77
N LEU A 372 3.21 -8.66 -27.42
CA LEU A 372 3.70 -8.83 -26.05
C LEU A 372 3.04 -7.83 -25.09
N LEU A 373 2.97 -6.55 -25.47
CA LEU A 373 2.35 -5.52 -24.63
C LEU A 373 0.86 -5.82 -24.39
N LEU A 374 0.11 -6.13 -25.45
CA LEU A 374 -1.31 -6.49 -25.33
C LEU A 374 -1.51 -7.76 -24.50
N ALA A 375 -0.67 -8.78 -24.72
CA ALA A 375 -0.70 -10.01 -23.94
C ALA A 375 -0.37 -9.75 -22.47
N ALA A 376 0.60 -8.88 -22.17
CA ALA A 376 0.94 -8.50 -20.80
C ALA A 376 -0.23 -7.76 -20.14
N MET A 377 -0.83 -6.77 -20.81
CA MET A 377 -2.01 -6.05 -20.32
C MET A 377 -3.17 -7.00 -20.00
N ALA A 378 -3.48 -7.92 -20.92
CA ALA A 378 -4.52 -8.94 -20.70
C ALA A 378 -4.14 -9.90 -19.56
N ALA A 379 -2.90 -10.40 -19.53
CA ALA A 379 -2.42 -11.31 -18.50
C ALA A 379 -2.42 -10.67 -17.11
N THR A 380 -2.29 -9.33 -17.01
CA THR A 380 -2.31 -8.62 -15.72
C THR A 380 -3.69 -8.68 -15.06
N THR A 381 -4.75 -8.91 -15.83
CA THR A 381 -6.11 -9.05 -15.29
C THR A 381 -6.26 -10.32 -14.44
N LEU A 382 -5.54 -11.41 -14.77
CA LEU A 382 -5.63 -12.67 -14.04
C LEU A 382 -5.24 -12.55 -12.56
N PRO A 383 -4.05 -12.05 -12.19
CA PRO A 383 -3.71 -11.84 -10.79
C PRO A 383 -4.56 -10.73 -10.14
N GLN A 384 -5.08 -9.76 -10.91
CA GLN A 384 -5.97 -8.72 -10.39
C GLN A 384 -7.31 -9.29 -9.89
N ILE A 385 -7.80 -10.41 -10.44
CA ILE A 385 -9.00 -11.09 -9.93
C ILE A 385 -8.90 -11.36 -8.43
N LEU A 386 -7.70 -11.72 -7.98
CA LEU A 386 -7.40 -12.15 -6.62
C LEU A 386 -7.12 -10.99 -5.65
N MET A 387 -7.14 -9.74 -6.13
CA MET A 387 -6.85 -8.54 -5.32
C MET A 387 -8.11 -7.77 -4.94
N GLY A 388 -8.00 -6.84 -3.98
CA GLY A 388 -9.11 -5.97 -3.57
C GLY A 388 -10.22 -6.71 -2.83
N VAL A 389 -9.86 -7.75 -2.05
CA VAL A 389 -10.81 -8.49 -1.21
C VAL A 389 -11.14 -7.71 0.07
N ASP A 390 -10.17 -7.00 0.65
CA ASP A 390 -10.32 -6.27 1.92
C ASP A 390 -11.00 -4.90 1.78
N GLY A 391 -11.25 -4.45 0.56
CA GLY A 391 -11.95 -3.20 0.30
C GLY A 391 -11.72 -2.64 -1.10
N PRO A 392 -12.54 -1.65 -1.50
CA PRO A 392 -12.41 -0.97 -2.80
C PRO A 392 -11.18 -0.05 -2.81
N VAL A 393 -10.02 -0.61 -3.15
CA VAL A 393 -8.79 0.17 -3.40
C VAL A 393 -8.47 0.12 -4.89
N LEU A 394 -8.11 1.27 -5.46
CA LEU A 394 -7.64 1.37 -6.84
C LEU A 394 -6.14 1.09 -6.87
N GLY A 395 -5.76 -0.10 -7.31
CA GLY A 395 -4.36 -0.50 -7.39
C GLY A 395 -4.11 -1.90 -6.81
N PRO A 396 -2.86 -2.36 -6.90
CA PRO A 396 -2.47 -3.65 -6.35
C PRO A 396 -2.38 -3.61 -4.82
N ASP A 397 -2.80 -4.71 -4.19
CA ASP A 397 -2.74 -4.88 -2.73
C ASP A 397 -1.29 -4.79 -2.20
N THR A 398 -1.15 -4.38 -0.94
CA THR A 398 0.15 -4.33 -0.25
C THR A 398 0.42 -5.64 0.50
N ALA A 399 1.61 -6.21 0.33
CA ALA A 399 2.04 -7.40 1.06
C ALA A 399 3.29 -7.11 1.88
N THR A 400 3.17 -7.14 3.21
CA THR A 400 4.26 -6.82 4.15
C THR A 400 4.88 -8.07 4.81
N GLY A 401 4.34 -9.25 4.48
CA GLY A 401 4.77 -10.55 4.99
C GLY A 401 6.16 -11.01 4.55
N TRP A 402 6.61 -12.10 5.17
CA TRP A 402 7.86 -12.77 4.81
C TRP A 402 7.73 -13.55 3.50
N LEU A 403 6.65 -14.33 3.36
CA LEU A 403 6.29 -15.01 2.13
C LEU A 403 5.50 -14.08 1.21
N LEU A 404 5.86 -14.07 -0.07
CA LEU A 404 5.25 -13.20 -1.07
C LEU A 404 3.97 -13.85 -1.59
N PRO A 405 2.83 -13.14 -1.57
CA PRO A 405 1.62 -13.64 -2.20
C PRO A 405 1.85 -13.90 -3.70
N PRO A 406 1.56 -15.10 -4.22
CA PRO A 406 1.87 -15.48 -5.60
C PRO A 406 1.24 -14.55 -6.65
N HIS A 407 0.00 -14.11 -6.42
CA HIS A 407 -0.72 -13.23 -7.34
C HIS A 407 -0.04 -11.86 -7.50
N LEU A 408 0.46 -11.26 -6.41
CA LEU A 408 1.24 -10.01 -6.47
C LEU A 408 2.59 -10.21 -7.16
N LEU A 409 3.24 -11.35 -6.91
CA LEU A 409 4.50 -11.71 -7.55
C LEU A 409 4.33 -11.79 -9.08
N VAL A 410 3.26 -12.44 -9.55
CA VAL A 410 2.91 -12.52 -10.98
C VAL A 410 2.55 -11.14 -11.53
N TYR A 411 1.71 -10.38 -10.83
CA TYR A 411 1.27 -9.05 -11.26
C TYR A 411 2.47 -8.11 -11.52
N TYR A 412 3.36 -7.95 -10.54
CA TYR A 412 4.54 -7.11 -10.71
C TYR A 412 5.59 -7.74 -11.65
N GLY A 413 5.64 -9.07 -11.71
CA GLY A 413 6.48 -9.82 -12.64
C GLY A 413 6.17 -9.52 -14.10
N LEU A 414 4.89 -9.30 -14.46
CA LEU A 414 4.51 -8.92 -15.82
C LEU A 414 5.07 -7.54 -16.21
N PHE A 415 4.92 -6.54 -15.34
CA PHE A 415 5.52 -5.21 -15.54
C PHE A 415 7.05 -5.28 -15.63
N PHE A 416 7.68 -6.02 -14.72
CA PHE A 416 9.12 -6.23 -14.71
C PHE A 416 9.61 -6.88 -16.00
N THR A 417 8.92 -7.90 -16.48
CA THR A 417 9.28 -8.63 -17.71
C THR A 417 9.17 -7.76 -18.95
N VAL A 418 8.09 -6.97 -19.08
CA VAL A 418 7.96 -5.98 -20.17
C VAL A 418 9.07 -4.94 -20.08
N GLY A 419 9.41 -4.48 -18.87
CA GLY A 419 10.55 -3.59 -18.64
C GLY A 419 11.87 -4.18 -19.13
N CYS A 420 12.15 -5.45 -18.81
CA CYS A 420 13.32 -6.17 -19.31
C CYS A 420 13.36 -6.22 -20.84
N TRP A 421 12.22 -6.52 -21.48
CA TRP A 421 12.11 -6.59 -22.94
C TRP A 421 12.33 -5.22 -23.61
N MET A 422 11.76 -4.15 -23.04
CA MET A 422 11.88 -2.77 -23.56
C MET A 422 13.34 -2.32 -23.71
N GLN A 423 14.25 -2.83 -22.89
CA GLN A 423 15.66 -2.47 -22.97
C GLN A 423 16.31 -2.92 -24.29
N GLY A 424 15.81 -4.00 -24.92
CA GLY A 424 16.28 -4.46 -26.23
C GLY A 424 15.53 -3.93 -27.44
N ALA A 425 14.33 -3.40 -27.25
CA ALA A 425 13.43 -2.97 -28.32
C ALA A 425 13.17 -1.46 -28.25
N GLU A 426 14.25 -0.67 -28.31
CA GLU A 426 14.19 0.79 -28.10
C GLU A 426 13.28 1.52 -29.10
N SER A 427 13.32 1.13 -30.38
CA SER A 427 12.45 1.69 -31.42
C SER A 427 10.96 1.43 -31.12
N THR A 428 10.65 0.22 -30.65
CA THR A 428 9.30 -0.17 -30.26
C THR A 428 8.83 0.52 -29.00
N MET A 429 9.71 0.65 -28.01
CA MET A 429 9.44 1.45 -26.81
C MET A 429 9.12 2.91 -27.17
N GLN A 430 9.86 3.51 -28.09
CA GLN A 430 9.58 4.87 -28.56
C GLN A 430 8.22 4.96 -29.26
N SER A 431 7.86 3.97 -30.08
CA SER A 431 6.53 3.88 -30.70
C SER A 431 5.40 3.88 -29.66
N TRP A 432 5.52 3.06 -28.61
CA TRP A 432 4.52 3.00 -27.54
C TRP A 432 4.42 4.29 -26.73
N THR A 433 5.55 4.96 -26.49
CA THR A 433 5.61 6.11 -25.58
C THR A 433 5.39 7.45 -26.29
N ARG A 434 5.55 7.52 -27.61
CA ARG A 434 5.33 8.73 -28.40
C ARG A 434 3.93 9.36 -28.20
N PRO A 435 2.80 8.61 -28.18
CA PRO A 435 1.48 9.17 -27.93
C PRO A 435 1.16 9.41 -26.45
N TRP A 436 2.14 9.79 -25.61
CA TRP A 436 1.97 9.94 -24.17
C TRP A 436 0.81 10.82 -23.72
N LYS A 437 0.48 11.87 -24.48
CA LYS A 437 -0.65 12.76 -24.19
C LYS A 437 -1.97 11.99 -24.20
N TRP A 438 -2.14 11.11 -25.19
CA TRP A 438 -3.32 10.26 -25.31
C TRP A 438 -3.39 9.25 -24.18
N TRP A 439 -2.26 8.63 -23.82
CA TRP A 439 -2.21 7.71 -22.68
C TRP A 439 -2.58 8.37 -21.36
N LEU A 440 -1.98 9.52 -21.02
CA LEU A 440 -2.30 10.22 -19.77
C LEU A 440 -3.73 10.77 -19.76
N THR A 441 -4.22 11.29 -20.88
CA THR A 441 -5.59 11.80 -20.97
C THR A 441 -6.60 10.67 -20.84
N ALA A 442 -6.42 9.56 -21.57
CA ALA A 442 -7.28 8.39 -21.44
C ALA A 442 -7.22 7.81 -20.02
N ALA A 443 -6.04 7.71 -19.41
CA ALA A 443 -5.89 7.21 -18.05
C ALA A 443 -6.63 8.09 -17.03
N LEU A 444 -6.43 9.41 -17.05
CA LEU A 444 -6.92 10.31 -16.01
C LEU A 444 -8.38 10.75 -16.20
N VAL A 445 -8.83 10.90 -17.45
CA VAL A 445 -10.17 11.44 -17.77
C VAL A 445 -11.19 10.34 -18.03
N ILE A 446 -10.76 9.17 -18.51
CA ILE A 446 -11.68 8.08 -18.88
C ILE A 446 -11.54 6.91 -17.92
N VAL A 447 -10.35 6.29 -17.87
CA VAL A 447 -10.16 5.02 -17.15
C VAL A 447 -10.21 5.22 -15.65
N PHE A 448 -9.61 6.29 -15.11
CA PHE A 448 -9.61 6.54 -13.67
C PHE A 448 -11.02 6.78 -13.11
N PRO A 449 -11.85 7.69 -13.65
CA PRO A 449 -13.23 7.84 -13.22
C PRO A 449 -14.05 6.55 -13.38
N ALA A 450 -13.91 5.86 -14.52
CA ALA A 450 -14.59 4.58 -14.75
C ALA A 450 -14.18 3.51 -13.72
N ALA A 451 -12.89 3.44 -13.39
CA ALA A 451 -12.37 2.51 -12.40
C ALA A 451 -12.89 2.83 -10.99
N LEU A 452 -13.00 4.12 -10.62
CA LEU A 452 -13.61 4.54 -9.35
C LEU A 452 -15.09 4.13 -9.27
N MET A 453 -15.87 4.36 -10.33
CA MET A 453 -17.30 4.01 -10.38
C MET A 453 -17.53 2.49 -10.32
N THR A 454 -16.52 1.69 -10.68
CA THR A 454 -16.62 0.23 -10.78
C THR A 454 -15.84 -0.51 -9.70
N LEU A 455 -15.30 0.18 -8.69
CA LEU A 455 -14.59 -0.46 -7.57
C LEU A 455 -15.44 -1.51 -6.84
N GLY A 456 -16.77 -1.35 -6.83
CA GLY A 456 -17.70 -2.32 -6.25
C GLY A 456 -17.99 -3.54 -7.13
N SER A 457 -17.54 -3.56 -8.39
CA SER A 457 -17.83 -4.60 -9.39
C SER A 457 -16.54 -5.28 -9.85
N ARG A 458 -16.34 -6.54 -9.43
CA ARG A 458 -15.12 -7.30 -9.73
C ARG A 458 -14.86 -7.47 -11.24
N PRO A 459 -15.84 -7.82 -12.10
CA PRO A 459 -15.60 -7.97 -13.54
C PRO A 459 -15.00 -6.73 -14.22
N TRP A 460 -15.46 -5.54 -13.82
CA TRP A 460 -14.98 -4.28 -14.39
C TRP A 460 -13.67 -3.81 -13.76
N SER A 461 -13.55 -3.88 -12.44
CA SER A 461 -12.33 -3.47 -11.73
C SER A 461 -11.11 -4.30 -12.14
N VAL A 462 -11.28 -5.60 -12.42
CA VAL A 462 -10.23 -6.50 -12.89
C VAL A 462 -9.60 -6.07 -14.21
N VAL A 463 -10.36 -5.36 -15.05
CA VAL A 463 -9.89 -4.85 -16.35
C VAL A 463 -9.42 -3.41 -16.23
N LEU A 464 -10.20 -2.55 -15.57
CA LEU A 464 -9.95 -1.11 -15.54
C LEU A 464 -8.75 -0.72 -14.65
N GLN A 465 -8.51 -1.42 -13.55
CA GLN A 465 -7.37 -1.09 -12.67
C GLN A 465 -6.01 -1.40 -13.33
N PRO A 466 -5.76 -2.59 -13.92
CA PRO A 466 -4.51 -2.83 -14.62
C PRO A 466 -4.38 -1.96 -15.86
N LEU A 467 -5.48 -1.70 -16.58
CA LEU A 467 -5.48 -0.77 -17.70
C LEU A 467 -5.01 0.63 -17.27
N TYR A 468 -5.55 1.15 -16.16
CA TYR A 468 -5.09 2.42 -15.58
C TYR A 468 -3.59 2.41 -15.30
N ALA A 469 -3.08 1.36 -14.65
CA ALA A 469 -1.67 1.20 -14.34
C ALA A 469 -0.77 1.21 -15.58
N TRP A 470 -1.16 0.49 -16.64
CA TRP A 470 -0.44 0.44 -17.91
C TRP A 470 -0.43 1.79 -18.65
N LEU A 471 -1.60 2.42 -18.79
CA LEU A 471 -1.72 3.71 -19.48
C LEU A 471 -0.93 4.80 -18.76
N MET A 472 -1.02 4.87 -17.43
CA MET A 472 -0.22 5.79 -16.62
C MET A 472 1.27 5.53 -16.79
N SER A 473 1.70 4.26 -16.78
CA SER A 473 3.12 3.89 -16.94
C SER A 473 3.67 4.31 -18.31
N LEU A 474 2.97 3.98 -19.40
CA LEU A 474 3.36 4.34 -20.77
C LEU A 474 3.32 5.85 -21.00
N GLY A 475 2.31 6.53 -20.46
CA GLY A 475 2.18 7.98 -20.50
C GLY A 475 3.33 8.68 -19.75
N CYS A 476 3.69 8.21 -18.55
CA CYS A 476 4.80 8.77 -17.79
C CYS A 476 6.16 8.54 -18.48
N LEU A 477 6.39 7.36 -19.05
CA LEU A 477 7.59 7.06 -19.83
C LEU A 477 7.75 8.06 -21.00
N GLY A 478 6.69 8.28 -21.78
CA GLY A 478 6.75 9.19 -22.93
C GLY A 478 6.81 10.67 -22.55
N LEU A 479 6.13 11.07 -21.47
CA LEU A 479 6.25 12.42 -20.92
C LEU A 479 7.70 12.75 -20.56
N PHE A 480 8.37 11.84 -19.84
CA PHE A 480 9.76 12.04 -19.43
C PHE A 480 10.74 11.91 -20.59
N ALA A 481 10.49 11.02 -21.56
CA ALA A 481 11.27 10.96 -22.80
C ALA A 481 11.20 12.29 -23.58
N ARG A 482 10.06 13.00 -23.54
CA ARG A 482 9.88 14.28 -24.23
C ARG A 482 10.56 15.47 -23.55
N PHE A 483 10.54 15.52 -22.21
CA PHE A 483 10.96 16.70 -21.44
C PHE A 483 12.28 16.52 -20.67
N GLN A 484 12.73 15.29 -20.42
CA GLN A 484 13.92 14.97 -19.61
C GLN A 484 14.97 14.16 -20.39
N SER A 485 14.97 14.25 -21.73
CA SER A 485 15.97 13.60 -22.58
C SER A 485 17.37 14.21 -22.48
N ARG A 486 17.49 15.45 -21.99
CA ARG A 486 18.76 16.15 -21.84
C ARG A 486 19.38 15.94 -20.45
N PRO A 487 20.72 15.91 -20.33
CA PRO A 487 21.38 15.84 -19.03
C PRO A 487 21.04 17.06 -18.17
N SER A 488 20.47 16.82 -16.99
CA SER A 488 20.22 17.84 -15.97
C SER A 488 20.95 17.48 -14.67
N PRO A 489 21.85 18.34 -14.16
CA PRO A 489 22.54 18.08 -12.88
C PRO A 489 21.56 17.96 -11.70
N ARG A 490 20.51 18.80 -11.68
CA ARG A 490 19.48 18.77 -10.64
C ARG A 490 18.70 17.47 -10.65
N MET A 491 18.28 17.03 -11.84
CA MET A 491 17.54 15.78 -11.99
C MET A 491 18.40 14.56 -11.70
N ARG A 492 19.69 14.62 -12.08
CA ARG A 492 20.67 13.60 -11.68
C ARG A 492 20.79 13.51 -10.17
N TYR A 493 20.95 14.65 -9.49
CA TYR A 493 21.01 14.68 -8.03
C TYR A 493 19.75 14.10 -7.39
N LEU A 494 18.57 14.48 -7.88
CA LEU A 494 17.29 13.94 -7.40
C LEU A 494 17.23 12.41 -7.59
N SER A 495 17.59 11.92 -8.78
CA SER A 495 17.62 10.49 -9.09
C SER A 495 18.62 9.72 -8.21
N ASP A 496 19.82 10.24 -8.00
CA ASP A 496 20.85 9.62 -7.15
C ASP A 496 20.43 9.64 -5.66
N SER A 497 19.68 10.66 -5.23
CA SER A 497 19.15 10.76 -3.86
C SER A 497 17.88 9.93 -3.63
N SER A 498 17.17 9.55 -4.70
CA SER A 498 15.82 8.97 -4.63
C SER A 498 15.75 7.76 -3.71
N TYR A 499 16.74 6.86 -3.81
CA TYR A 499 16.81 5.67 -2.98
C TYR A 499 16.84 6.01 -1.48
N TRP A 500 17.67 6.97 -1.08
CA TRP A 500 17.73 7.40 0.31
C TRP A 500 16.44 8.05 0.76
N LEU A 501 15.93 9.01 -0.02
CA LEU A 501 14.67 9.70 0.28
C LEU A 501 13.57 8.69 0.58
N TYR A 502 13.48 7.63 -0.22
CA TYR A 502 12.46 6.62 0.00
C TYR A 502 12.69 5.74 1.22
N VAL A 503 13.93 5.36 1.52
CA VAL A 503 14.19 4.53 2.70
C VAL A 503 13.85 5.31 3.98
N VAL A 504 14.05 6.63 4.03
CA VAL A 504 13.92 7.40 5.28
C VAL A 504 12.66 8.27 5.40
N HIS A 505 11.84 8.38 4.34
CA HIS A 505 10.74 9.35 4.36
C HIS A 505 9.67 9.10 5.41
N LEU A 506 9.31 7.85 5.72
CA LEU A 506 8.16 7.60 6.59
C LEU A 506 8.35 8.14 8.01
N PRO A 507 9.45 7.86 8.74
CA PRO A 507 9.67 8.46 10.06
C PRO A 507 9.62 9.99 10.02
N VAL A 508 10.18 10.62 8.99
CA VAL A 508 10.17 12.09 8.83
C VAL A 508 8.76 12.61 8.56
N VAL A 509 8.03 11.97 7.65
CA VAL A 509 6.66 12.35 7.26
C VAL A 509 5.70 12.20 8.43
N VAL A 510 5.73 11.05 9.13
CA VAL A 510 4.87 10.80 10.29
C VAL A 510 5.19 11.78 11.42
N GLY A 511 6.47 12.07 11.66
CA GLY A 511 6.89 13.06 12.63
C GLY A 511 6.34 14.45 12.33
N LEU A 512 6.47 14.90 11.07
CA LEU A 512 5.94 16.21 10.63
C LEU A 512 4.41 16.26 10.63
N GLN A 513 3.73 15.17 10.25
CA GLN A 513 2.27 15.07 10.34
C GLN A 513 1.80 15.27 11.78
N SER A 514 2.44 14.59 12.75
CA SER A 514 2.10 14.72 14.17
C SER A 514 2.33 16.14 14.71
N LEU A 515 3.38 16.82 14.26
CA LEU A 515 3.63 18.21 14.63
C LEU A 515 2.61 19.16 13.99
N ALA A 516 2.19 18.89 12.75
CA ALA A 516 1.24 19.71 12.01
C ALA A 516 -0.21 19.55 12.49
N THR A 517 -0.52 18.50 13.26
CA THR A 517 -1.86 18.25 13.81
C THR A 517 -2.36 19.45 14.62
N ASP A 518 -1.47 20.05 15.42
CA ASP A 518 -1.78 21.17 16.32
C ASP A 518 -1.88 22.53 15.62
N TRP A 519 -1.50 22.61 14.33
CA TRP A 519 -1.42 23.89 13.62
C TRP A 519 -2.80 24.36 13.17
N GLY A 520 -3.07 25.65 13.33
CA GLY A 520 -4.21 26.30 12.70
C GLY A 520 -3.99 26.46 11.19
N GLY A 521 -4.82 25.81 10.37
CA GLY A 521 -4.78 25.97 8.91
C GLY A 521 -5.35 24.78 8.15
N GLY A 522 -5.92 25.06 6.97
CA GLY A 522 -6.55 24.07 6.07
C GLY A 522 -5.65 22.86 5.76
N ALA A 523 -6.26 21.69 5.57
CA ALA A 523 -5.57 20.45 5.18
C ALA A 523 -4.58 20.64 4.00
N VAL A 524 -4.97 21.43 2.98
CA VAL A 524 -4.14 21.75 1.81
C VAL A 524 -2.86 22.52 2.18
N ILE A 525 -2.98 23.47 3.11
CA ILE A 525 -1.84 24.28 3.57
C ILE A 525 -0.88 23.40 4.36
N LYS A 526 -1.40 22.62 5.32
CA LYS A 526 -0.61 21.68 6.12
C LYS A 526 0.11 20.67 5.24
N PHE A 527 -0.59 20.06 4.29
CA PHE A 527 -0.03 19.13 3.31
C PHE A 527 1.14 19.76 2.53
N GLY A 528 0.95 20.98 2.01
CA GLY A 528 2.00 21.70 1.28
C GLY A 528 3.21 22.03 2.15
N LEU A 529 2.99 22.47 3.39
CA LEU A 529 4.06 22.76 4.36
C LEU A 529 4.86 21.50 4.72
N ILE A 530 4.19 20.38 4.98
CA ILE A 530 4.86 19.11 5.28
C ILE A 530 5.77 18.71 4.11
N LEU A 531 5.30 18.81 2.86
CA LEU A 531 6.13 18.51 1.70
C LEU A 531 7.32 19.48 1.54
N LEU A 532 7.07 20.78 1.76
CA LEU A 532 8.08 21.84 1.67
C LEU A 532 9.19 21.67 2.72
N ILE A 533 8.89 21.04 3.86
CA ILE A 533 9.87 20.76 4.93
C ILE A 533 10.52 19.40 4.72
N ALA A 534 9.71 18.35 4.51
CA ALA A 534 10.18 16.96 4.45
C ALA A 534 11.18 16.74 3.31
N ILE A 535 10.88 17.23 2.10
CA ILE A 535 11.72 16.97 0.93
C ILE A 535 13.11 17.62 1.08
N PRO A 536 13.25 18.92 1.39
CA PRO A 536 14.56 19.52 1.63
C PRO A 536 15.31 18.90 2.80
N LEU A 537 14.63 18.58 3.90
CA LEU A 537 15.24 17.93 5.06
C LEU A 537 15.87 16.58 4.66
N MET A 538 15.14 15.76 3.91
CA MET A 538 15.67 14.49 3.42
C MET A 538 16.79 14.67 2.40
N LEU A 539 16.68 15.63 1.48
CA LEU A 539 17.75 15.94 0.52
C LEU A 539 19.03 16.44 1.21
N ALA A 540 18.89 17.22 2.29
CA ALA A 540 20.00 17.66 3.13
C ALA A 540 20.61 16.45 3.87
N SER A 541 19.78 15.60 4.48
CA SER A 541 20.28 14.38 5.14
C SER A 541 21.06 13.48 4.18
N TYR A 542 20.59 13.33 2.93
CA TYR A 542 21.33 12.63 1.89
C TYR A 542 22.68 13.30 1.59
N HIS A 543 22.68 14.63 1.44
CA HIS A 543 23.89 15.38 1.10
C HIS A 543 24.99 15.23 2.15
N TRP A 544 24.64 15.32 3.43
CA TRP A 544 25.60 15.39 4.53
C TRP A 544 25.91 14.03 5.13
N LEU A 545 24.92 13.15 5.25
CA LEU A 545 25.06 11.88 5.99
C LEU A 545 25.33 10.69 5.09
N VAL A 546 24.90 10.73 3.83
CA VAL A 546 24.96 9.56 2.94
C VAL A 546 25.97 9.76 1.85
N ARG A 547 25.83 10.83 1.07
CA ARG A 547 26.65 11.09 -0.12
C ARG A 547 28.17 11.01 0.12
N PRO A 548 28.75 11.52 1.23
CA PRO A 548 30.20 11.46 1.45
C PRO A 548 30.68 10.13 2.06
N THR A 549 29.78 9.22 2.45
CA THR A 549 30.13 8.00 3.19
C THR A 549 30.31 6.79 2.28
N ALA A 550 30.85 5.70 2.84
CA ALA A 550 30.90 4.40 2.18
C ALA A 550 29.51 3.92 1.73
N LEU A 551 28.45 4.27 2.48
CA LEU A 551 27.06 3.99 2.10
C LEU A 551 26.67 4.75 0.82
N GLY A 552 27.04 6.03 0.70
CA GLY A 552 26.85 6.80 -0.53
C GLY A 552 27.58 6.21 -1.73
N TRP A 553 28.82 5.74 -1.54
CA TRP A 553 29.58 5.06 -2.59
C TRP A 553 28.95 3.72 -2.99
N LEU A 554 28.37 3.00 -2.04
CA LEU A 554 27.67 1.75 -2.30
C LEU A 554 26.40 2.00 -3.14
N LEU A 555 25.60 2.97 -2.72
CA LEU A 555 24.32 3.30 -3.32
C LEU A 555 24.45 3.95 -4.70
N ASN A 556 25.45 4.82 -4.91
CA ASN A 556 25.56 5.63 -6.12
C ASN A 556 26.84 5.40 -6.94
N GLY A 557 27.77 4.59 -6.45
CA GLY A 557 29.08 4.40 -7.04
C GLY A 557 30.10 5.41 -6.49
N ARG A 558 31.40 5.11 -6.63
CA ARG A 558 32.46 6.06 -6.25
C ARG A 558 32.37 7.30 -7.14
N ILE A 559 32.53 8.47 -6.52
CA ILE A 559 32.73 9.71 -7.27
C ILE A 559 34.11 9.64 -7.90
N GLU A 560 34.19 9.35 -9.20
CA GLU A 560 35.40 9.59 -9.96
C GLU A 560 35.64 11.10 -9.99
N ARG A 561 36.58 11.56 -9.16
CA ARG A 561 37.14 12.91 -9.29
C ARG A 561 37.76 12.99 -10.69
N ARG A 562 37.18 13.78 -11.59
CA ARG A 562 37.92 14.21 -12.77
C ARG A 562 39.16 14.96 -12.27
N PRO A 563 40.38 14.61 -12.70
CA PRO A 563 41.57 15.38 -12.33
C PRO A 563 41.34 16.84 -12.75
N GLY A 564 41.41 17.79 -11.79
CA GLY A 564 41.45 19.23 -12.09
C GLY A 564 40.25 20.12 -11.69
N GLN A 565 39.15 19.62 -11.11
CA GLN A 565 38.09 20.51 -10.60
C GLN A 565 38.29 20.86 -9.11
N VAL A 566 38.76 22.08 -8.86
CA VAL A 566 38.80 22.73 -7.55
C VAL A 566 37.36 23.06 -7.10
N ARG A 567 37.08 22.86 -5.81
CA ARG A 567 35.79 23.20 -5.18
C ARG A 567 35.52 24.70 -5.29
N SER A 568 34.46 25.11 -5.99
CA SER A 568 33.75 26.33 -5.60
C SER A 568 32.73 25.93 -4.53
N LEU A 569 32.87 26.54 -3.35
CA LEU A 569 32.10 26.33 -2.13
C LEU A 569 30.59 26.40 -2.33
#